data_AF-A0A520HGT8-F1
#
_entry.id   AF-A0A520HGT8-F1
#
_cell.length_a   1.000
_cell.length_b   1.000
_cell.length_c   1.000
_cell.angle_alpha   90.00
_cell.angle_beta   90.00
_cell.angle_gamma   90.00
#
_symmetry.space_group_name_H-M   'P 1'
#
loop_
_entity.id
_entity.type
_entity.pdbx_description
1 polymer ?
#
loop_
_entity_poly.entity_id
_entity_poly.type
_entity_poly.pdbx_seq_one_letter_code
_entity_poly.pdbx_strand_id
1 'polypeptide(L)'
;MPPPLRLLIDGPALAANWRALDRMSGTAAAGAAVKADGYGLGAVQVAERLAQAGCRDFFTATWAEAQALAPLGLTVSVLHGLRAEDVPAALAGFARPVLSTPTQVARWRDAGGGPCDIMVDTGMNRLGLAAADVAGGILDGLTIETLMSHLACADEDSSMNPAQRTALHELRGRTGARRLSLANSAGIALGSDYAFDLTRPGLALYGG
;
A
#
# COMPACT_ATOMS: atom_id res chain seq x y z
N MET A 1 -40.10 4.21 5.45
CA MET A 1 -39.37 4.64 6.65
C MET A 1 -37.96 4.07 6.54
N PRO A 2 -36.89 4.90 6.56
CA PRO A 2 -35.53 4.36 6.53
C PRO A 2 -35.29 3.46 7.75
N PRO A 3 -34.47 2.40 7.63
CA PRO A 3 -34.17 1.51 8.76
C PRO A 3 -33.59 2.30 9.95
N PRO A 4 -33.91 1.92 11.20
CA PRO A 4 -33.48 2.64 12.39
C PRO A 4 -31.98 2.46 12.68
N LEU A 5 -31.39 1.33 12.26
CA LEU A 5 -29.96 1.07 12.40
C LEU A 5 -29.16 1.87 11.38
N ARG A 6 -28.23 2.68 11.88
CA ARG A 6 -27.39 3.56 11.07
C ARG A 6 -25.97 3.51 11.57
N LEU A 7 -25.04 3.51 10.62
CA LEU A 7 -23.63 3.77 10.85
C LEU A 7 -23.33 5.17 10.30
N LEU A 8 -22.81 6.05 11.14
CA LEU A 8 -22.45 7.42 10.76
C LEU A 8 -20.93 7.55 10.81
N ILE A 9 -20.38 8.23 9.80
CA ILE A 9 -18.95 8.46 9.66
C ILE A 9 -18.72 9.95 9.80
N ASP A 10 -17.85 10.31 10.74
CA ASP A 10 -17.34 11.66 10.88
C ASP A 10 -16.28 11.92 9.79
N GLY A 11 -16.74 12.45 8.66
CA GLY A 11 -15.87 12.82 7.54
C GLY A 11 -14.78 13.85 7.91
N PRO A 12 -15.11 14.92 8.65
CA PRO A 12 -14.11 15.84 9.20
C PRO A 12 -13.03 15.15 10.04
N ALA A 13 -13.39 14.22 10.92
CA ALA A 13 -12.43 13.47 11.72
C ALA A 13 -11.50 12.60 10.84
N LEU A 14 -12.08 11.87 9.87
CA LEU A 14 -11.30 11.08 8.91
C LEU A 14 -10.26 11.94 8.16
N ALA A 15 -10.69 13.11 7.67
CA ALA A 15 -9.80 14.03 6.96
C ALA A 15 -8.73 14.64 7.90
N ALA A 16 -9.09 14.96 9.14
CA ALA A 16 -8.16 15.48 10.14
C ALA A 16 -7.09 14.44 10.51
N ASN A 17 -7.49 13.18 10.72
CA ASN A 17 -6.60 12.06 11.00
C ASN A 17 -5.60 11.84 9.85
N TRP A 18 -6.08 11.77 8.61
CA TRP A 18 -5.19 11.63 7.45
C TRP A 18 -4.19 12.79 7.35
N ARG A 19 -4.63 14.05 7.50
CA ARG A 19 -3.71 15.19 7.48
C ARG A 19 -2.69 15.16 8.62
N ALA A 20 -3.04 14.61 9.77
CA ALA A 20 -2.08 14.43 10.87
C ALA A 20 -1.02 13.40 10.49
N LEU A 21 -1.43 12.25 9.94
CA LEU A 21 -0.54 11.19 9.48
C LEU A 21 0.36 11.64 8.32
N ASP A 22 -0.17 12.46 7.40
CA ASP A 22 0.59 13.10 6.33
C ASP A 22 1.68 14.03 6.89
N ARG A 23 1.34 14.91 7.84
CA ARG A 23 2.34 15.74 8.53
C ARG A 23 3.39 14.93 9.27
N MET A 24 3.00 13.84 9.94
CA MET A 24 3.93 12.95 10.64
C MET A 24 4.84 12.16 9.68
N SER A 25 4.39 11.95 8.44
CA SER A 25 5.19 11.31 7.38
C SER A 25 6.30 12.23 6.83
N GLY A 26 6.30 13.51 7.21
CA GLY A 26 7.37 14.45 6.88
C GLY A 26 7.40 14.77 5.38
N THR A 27 8.50 14.40 4.72
CA THR A 27 8.64 14.57 3.26
C THR A 27 8.02 13.42 2.47
N ALA A 28 7.71 12.30 3.11
CA ALA A 28 7.03 11.18 2.47
C ALA A 28 5.54 11.52 2.28
N ALA A 29 4.95 11.05 1.18
CA ALA A 29 3.50 11.12 1.03
C ALA A 29 2.82 10.17 2.01
N ALA A 30 1.66 10.53 2.56
CA ALA A 30 0.78 9.56 3.22
C ALA A 30 -0.29 9.04 2.25
N GLY A 31 -0.26 7.74 1.97
CA GLY A 31 -1.35 7.07 1.29
C GLY A 31 -2.52 6.72 2.23
N ALA A 32 -3.43 5.87 1.75
CA ALA A 32 -4.55 5.39 2.54
C ALA A 32 -4.90 3.93 2.24
N ALA A 33 -4.79 3.06 3.23
CA ALA A 33 -5.25 1.68 3.13
C ALA A 33 -6.74 1.59 3.45
N VAL A 34 -7.57 1.53 2.41
CA VAL A 34 -9.05 1.54 2.46
C VAL A 34 -9.68 0.17 2.17
N LYS A 35 -8.90 -0.90 2.34
CA LYS A 35 -9.35 -2.29 2.22
C LYS A 35 -10.46 -2.65 3.22
N ALA A 36 -11.09 -3.80 3.00
CA ALA A 36 -12.23 -4.30 3.78
C ALA A 36 -13.37 -3.27 3.83
N ASP A 37 -13.72 -2.71 2.67
CA ASP A 37 -14.73 -1.66 2.51
C ASP A 37 -14.47 -0.42 3.40
N GLY A 38 -13.24 0.08 3.43
CA GLY A 38 -12.85 1.17 4.32
C GLY A 38 -13.02 0.82 5.79
N TYR A 39 -12.65 -0.42 6.17
CA TYR A 39 -12.85 -0.99 7.50
C TYR A 39 -14.35 -1.04 7.90
N GLY A 40 -15.22 -1.34 6.93
CA GLY A 40 -16.68 -1.45 7.09
C GLY A 40 -17.44 -0.12 7.04
N LEU A 41 -16.78 0.96 6.62
CA LEU A 41 -17.33 2.31 6.57
C LEU A 41 -17.72 2.75 5.14
N GLY A 42 -17.54 1.92 4.12
CA GLY A 42 -17.77 2.30 2.73
C GLY A 42 -16.51 2.89 2.09
N ALA A 43 -15.78 2.06 1.33
CA ALA A 43 -14.50 2.44 0.75
C ALA A 43 -14.61 3.62 -0.23
N VAL A 44 -15.70 3.72 -0.99
CA VAL A 44 -15.90 4.80 -1.97
C VAL A 44 -16.02 6.15 -1.25
N GLN A 45 -16.90 6.26 -0.26
CA GLN A 45 -17.10 7.53 0.47
C GLN A 45 -15.86 7.90 1.29
N VAL A 46 -15.14 6.92 1.83
CA VAL A 46 -13.85 7.14 2.51
C VAL A 46 -12.81 7.68 1.52
N ALA A 47 -12.65 7.03 0.36
CA ALA A 47 -11.66 7.41 -0.64
C ALA A 47 -11.92 8.81 -1.20
N GLU A 48 -13.18 9.16 -1.50
CA GLU A 48 -13.56 10.50 -1.94
C GLU A 48 -13.15 11.59 -0.94
N ARG A 49 -13.45 11.37 0.35
CA ARG A 49 -13.12 12.34 1.40
C ARG A 49 -11.61 12.48 1.61
N LEU A 50 -10.89 11.37 1.58
CA LEU A 50 -9.43 11.38 1.69
C LEU A 50 -8.78 12.04 0.47
N ALA A 51 -9.32 11.82 -0.73
CA ALA A 51 -8.86 12.49 -1.94
C ALA A 51 -9.08 14.01 -1.86
N GLN A 52 -10.24 14.46 -1.37
CA GLN A 52 -10.50 15.87 -1.10
C GLN A 52 -9.58 16.44 -0.01
N ALA A 53 -9.18 15.63 0.97
CA ALA A 53 -8.25 16.04 2.02
C ALA A 53 -6.80 16.23 1.50
N GLY A 54 -6.44 15.53 0.42
CA GLY A 54 -5.13 15.62 -0.24
C GLY A 54 -4.52 14.28 -0.64
N CYS A 55 -5.09 13.15 -0.21
CA CYS A 55 -4.55 11.81 -0.47
C CYS A 55 -4.55 11.47 -1.96
N ARG A 56 -3.47 10.85 -2.45
CA ARG A 56 -3.33 10.45 -3.86
C ARG A 56 -3.06 8.96 -4.05
N ASP A 57 -2.37 8.32 -3.10
CA ASP A 57 -2.07 6.89 -3.14
C ASP A 57 -3.05 6.10 -2.26
N PHE A 58 -3.76 5.14 -2.84
CA PHE A 58 -4.74 4.29 -2.17
C PHE A 58 -4.38 2.82 -2.28
N PHE A 59 -4.71 2.05 -1.24
CA PHE A 59 -4.41 0.62 -1.17
C PHE A 59 -5.67 -0.16 -0.84
N THR A 60 -6.03 -1.10 -1.71
CA THR A 60 -7.10 -2.08 -1.49
C THR A 60 -6.51 -3.47 -1.29
N ALA A 61 -7.29 -4.41 -0.75
CA ALA A 61 -6.87 -5.80 -0.67
C ALA A 61 -7.10 -6.50 -2.01
N THR A 62 -8.25 -6.27 -2.65
CA THR A 62 -8.70 -7.03 -3.82
C THR A 62 -8.96 -6.17 -5.06
N TRP A 63 -8.99 -6.83 -6.22
CA TRP A 63 -9.36 -6.21 -7.50
C TRP A 63 -10.81 -5.73 -7.54
N ALA A 64 -11.73 -6.42 -6.86
CA ALA A 64 -13.12 -5.98 -6.74
C ALA A 64 -13.24 -4.65 -5.98
N GLU A 65 -12.49 -4.48 -4.89
CA GLU A 65 -12.43 -3.21 -4.17
C GLU A 65 -11.80 -2.12 -5.03
N ALA A 66 -10.72 -2.42 -5.77
CA ALA A 66 -10.11 -1.45 -6.68
C ALA A 66 -11.06 -1.02 -7.80
N GLN A 67 -11.81 -1.96 -8.37
CA GLN A 67 -12.82 -1.69 -9.39
C GLN A 67 -13.93 -0.76 -8.89
N ALA A 68 -14.33 -0.88 -7.62
CA ALA A 68 -15.29 0.02 -7.01
C ALA A 68 -14.77 1.47 -6.89
N LEU A 69 -13.44 1.65 -6.78
CA LEU A 69 -12.80 2.96 -6.72
C LEU A 69 -12.43 3.52 -8.11
N ALA A 70 -12.46 2.71 -9.17
CA ALA A 70 -12.04 3.12 -10.52
C ALA A 70 -12.72 4.41 -11.04
N PRO A 71 -14.02 4.68 -10.80
CA PRO A 71 -14.66 5.92 -11.23
C PRO A 71 -14.06 7.19 -10.62
N LEU A 72 -13.33 7.08 -9.51
CA LEU A 72 -12.71 8.22 -8.82
C LEU A 72 -11.40 8.67 -9.48
N GLY A 73 -10.84 7.88 -10.41
CA GLY A 73 -9.58 8.21 -11.10
C GLY A 73 -8.37 8.32 -10.17
N LEU A 74 -8.39 7.62 -9.04
CA LEU A 74 -7.33 7.64 -8.03
C LEU A 74 -6.20 6.67 -8.38
N THR A 75 -5.01 6.88 -7.80
CA THR A 75 -3.93 5.89 -7.87
C THR A 75 -4.19 4.79 -6.85
N VAL A 76 -4.47 3.57 -7.33
CA VAL A 76 -4.82 2.41 -6.48
C VAL A 76 -3.82 1.27 -6.67
N SER A 77 -3.38 0.67 -5.56
CA SER A 77 -2.55 -0.54 -5.54
C SER A 77 -3.29 -1.71 -4.85
N VAL A 78 -3.24 -2.90 -5.46
CA VAL A 78 -3.95 -4.10 -4.99
C VAL A 78 -3.01 -5.05 -4.23
N LEU A 79 -3.18 -5.13 -2.90
CA LEU A 79 -2.23 -5.78 -1.98
C LEU A 79 -2.19 -7.32 -2.08
N HIS A 80 -3.26 -7.99 -2.51
CA HIS A 80 -3.26 -9.46 -2.65
C HIS A 80 -2.58 -9.95 -3.94
N GLY A 81 -2.02 -9.03 -4.73
CA GLY A 81 -1.28 -9.33 -5.94
C GLY A 81 -2.17 -9.69 -7.13
N LEU A 82 -1.63 -10.53 -8.02
CA LEU A 82 -2.17 -10.73 -9.36
C LEU A 82 -2.42 -12.22 -9.63
N ARG A 83 -3.68 -12.65 -9.71
CA ARG A 83 -4.03 -14.01 -10.16
C ARG A 83 -4.21 -14.05 -11.68
N ALA A 84 -4.41 -15.23 -12.25
CA ALA A 84 -4.54 -15.37 -13.70
C ALA A 84 -5.80 -14.66 -14.21
N GLU A 85 -6.89 -14.78 -13.46
CA GLU A 85 -8.18 -14.14 -13.72
C GLU A 85 -8.14 -12.61 -13.58
N ASP A 86 -7.18 -12.06 -12.83
CA ASP A 86 -7.05 -10.63 -12.56
C ASP A 86 -6.27 -9.88 -13.67
N VAL A 87 -5.53 -10.59 -14.52
CA VAL A 87 -4.65 -10.00 -15.55
C VAL A 87 -5.38 -9.00 -16.46
N PRO A 88 -6.58 -9.30 -16.99
CA PRO A 88 -7.29 -8.32 -17.83
C PRO A 88 -7.62 -7.03 -17.09
N ALA A 89 -7.98 -7.12 -15.80
CA ALA A 89 -8.27 -5.95 -14.97
C ALA A 89 -7.00 -5.12 -14.71
N ALA A 90 -5.87 -5.78 -14.43
CA ALA A 90 -4.58 -5.12 -14.25
C ALA A 90 -4.14 -4.37 -15.52
N LEU A 91 -4.28 -5.00 -16.69
CA LEU A 91 -3.94 -4.39 -17.98
C LEU A 91 -4.87 -3.25 -18.38
N ALA A 92 -6.09 -3.18 -17.84
CA ALA A 92 -6.97 -2.03 -18.02
C ALA A 92 -6.45 -0.75 -17.34
N GLY A 93 -5.49 -0.86 -16.42
CA GLY A 93 -4.70 0.27 -15.92
C GLY A 93 -5.38 1.15 -14.87
N PHE A 94 -6.54 0.76 -14.34
CA PHE A 94 -7.20 1.50 -13.25
C PHE A 94 -6.59 1.24 -11.86
N ALA A 95 -5.77 0.20 -11.73
CA ALA A 95 -5.04 -0.12 -10.51
C ALA A 95 -3.74 -0.89 -10.83
N ARG A 96 -2.74 -0.80 -9.94
CA ARG A 96 -1.48 -1.54 -10.04
C ARG A 96 -1.51 -2.82 -9.20
N PRO A 97 -0.98 -3.95 -9.70
CA PRO A 97 -0.75 -5.13 -8.88
C PRO A 97 0.40 -4.89 -7.90
N VAL A 98 0.27 -5.38 -6.66
CA VAL A 98 1.41 -5.54 -5.73
C VAL A 98 1.94 -6.97 -5.85
N LEU A 99 2.98 -7.16 -6.65
CA LEU A 99 3.56 -8.49 -6.91
C LEU A 99 4.41 -8.92 -5.72
N SER A 100 4.10 -10.10 -5.19
CA SER A 100 4.66 -10.60 -3.94
C SER A 100 5.32 -11.97 -4.06
N THR A 101 5.25 -12.61 -5.24
CA THR A 101 5.84 -13.94 -5.48
C THR A 101 6.48 -14.01 -6.87
N PRO A 102 7.47 -14.92 -7.08
CA PRO A 102 8.07 -15.13 -8.39
C PRO A 102 7.04 -15.45 -9.48
N THR A 103 6.02 -16.26 -9.15
CA THR A 103 4.93 -16.62 -10.06
C THR A 103 4.12 -15.41 -10.50
N GLN A 104 3.86 -14.45 -9.58
CA GLN A 104 3.15 -13.22 -9.92
C GLN A 104 4.01 -12.31 -10.81
N VAL A 105 5.32 -12.24 -10.56
CA VAL A 105 6.26 -11.50 -11.41
C VAL A 105 6.32 -12.07 -12.83
N ALA A 106 6.49 -13.39 -12.97
CA ALA A 106 6.48 -14.06 -14.26
C ALA A 106 5.16 -13.82 -15.01
N ARG A 107 4.02 -14.02 -14.32
CA ARG A 107 2.69 -13.75 -14.88
C ARG A 107 2.54 -12.32 -15.40
N TRP A 108 3.02 -11.33 -14.64
CA TRP A 108 2.93 -9.93 -15.07
C TRP A 108 3.79 -9.65 -16.31
N ARG A 109 5.01 -10.21 -16.36
CA ARG A 109 5.88 -10.11 -17.53
C ARG A 109 5.24 -10.75 -18.77
N ASP A 110 4.75 -11.98 -18.63
CA ASP A 110 4.16 -12.73 -19.74
C ASP A 110 2.90 -12.04 -20.30
N ALA A 111 2.18 -11.31 -19.46
CA ALA A 111 1.00 -10.53 -19.84
C ALA A 111 1.33 -9.20 -20.57
N GLY A 112 2.61 -8.85 -20.72
CA GLY A 112 3.07 -7.60 -21.34
C GLY A 112 3.50 -6.51 -20.36
N GLY A 113 3.33 -6.73 -19.05
CA GLY A 113 3.81 -5.83 -18.00
C GLY A 113 3.07 -4.49 -17.92
N GLY A 114 3.79 -3.49 -17.40
CA GLY A 114 3.26 -2.17 -17.07
C GLY A 114 3.66 -1.76 -15.63
N PRO A 115 3.22 -0.58 -15.17
CA PRO A 115 3.49 -0.11 -13.81
C PRO A 115 2.98 -1.10 -12.77
N CYS A 116 3.85 -1.53 -11.86
CA CYS A 116 3.51 -2.39 -10.75
C CYS A 116 4.14 -1.90 -9.45
N ASP A 117 3.64 -2.43 -8.34
CA ASP A 117 4.26 -2.30 -7.05
C ASP A 117 4.79 -3.68 -6.62
N ILE A 118 5.80 -3.72 -5.75
CA ILE A 118 6.44 -4.97 -5.32
C ILE A 118 6.44 -5.07 -3.80
N MET A 119 5.98 -6.19 -3.26
CA MET A 119 6.15 -6.52 -1.85
C MET A 119 7.42 -7.35 -1.67
N VAL A 120 8.31 -6.92 -0.79
CA VAL A 120 9.49 -7.68 -0.35
C VAL A 120 9.35 -8.07 1.11
N ASP A 121 9.78 -9.28 1.42
CA ASP A 121 9.83 -9.74 2.80
C ASP A 121 11.15 -9.31 3.46
N THR A 122 11.05 -8.50 4.50
CA THR A 122 12.19 -8.07 5.32
C THR A 122 12.19 -8.71 6.72
N GLY A 123 11.30 -9.67 6.98
CA GLY A 123 11.22 -10.38 8.25
C GLY A 123 9.81 -10.61 8.80
N MET A 124 8.75 -10.24 8.06
CA MET A 124 7.37 -10.53 8.48
C MET A 124 7.01 -12.00 8.22
N ASN A 125 7.68 -12.66 7.26
CA ASN A 125 7.50 -14.09 6.93
C ASN A 125 6.04 -14.45 6.59
N ARG A 126 5.30 -13.51 5.98
CA ARG A 126 3.89 -13.68 5.62
C ARG A 126 3.65 -13.57 4.12
N LEU A 127 4.19 -12.54 3.49
CA LEU A 127 4.01 -12.23 2.07
C LEU A 127 5.15 -11.32 1.59
N GLY A 128 5.74 -11.65 0.45
CA GLY A 128 6.76 -10.83 -0.21
C GLY A 128 7.84 -11.67 -0.89
N LEU A 129 8.53 -11.08 -1.86
CA LEU A 129 9.70 -11.67 -2.49
C LEU A 129 10.85 -11.74 -1.48
N ALA A 130 11.62 -12.82 -1.52
CA ALA A 130 12.81 -12.93 -0.70
C ALA A 130 13.89 -11.96 -1.21
N ALA A 131 14.72 -11.44 -0.30
CA ALA A 131 15.83 -10.57 -0.67
C ALA A 131 16.81 -11.22 -1.67
N ALA A 132 16.97 -12.55 -1.59
CA ALA A 132 17.77 -13.32 -2.53
C ALA A 132 17.21 -13.29 -3.96
N ASP A 133 15.88 -13.39 -4.13
CA ASP A 133 15.24 -13.32 -5.44
C ASP A 133 15.42 -11.93 -6.05
N VAL A 134 15.27 -10.89 -5.23
CA VAL A 134 15.49 -9.49 -5.63
C VAL A 134 16.94 -9.28 -6.05
N ALA A 135 17.90 -9.78 -5.27
CA ALA A 135 19.32 -9.71 -5.62
C ALA A 135 19.67 -10.53 -6.87
N GLY A 136 18.89 -11.57 -7.17
CA GLY A 136 19.03 -12.40 -8.37
C GLY A 136 18.44 -11.78 -9.65
N GLY A 137 17.99 -10.52 -9.62
CA GLY A 137 17.49 -9.81 -10.80
C GLY A 137 16.05 -10.17 -11.19
N ILE A 138 15.28 -10.79 -10.28
CA ILE A 138 13.88 -11.15 -10.59
C ILE A 138 13.02 -9.94 -10.97
N LEU A 139 13.44 -8.73 -10.61
CA LEU A 139 12.73 -7.48 -10.87
C LEU A 139 13.22 -6.73 -12.13
N ASP A 140 14.25 -7.23 -12.80
CA ASP A 140 14.88 -6.52 -13.92
C ASP A 140 13.89 -6.24 -15.06
N GLY A 141 13.90 -5.01 -15.58
CA GLY A 141 13.00 -4.58 -16.66
C GLY A 141 11.54 -4.33 -16.25
N LEU A 142 11.16 -4.53 -14.97
CA LEU A 142 9.85 -4.12 -14.49
C LEU A 142 9.77 -2.59 -14.31
N THR A 143 8.61 -2.01 -14.59
CA THR A 143 8.33 -0.61 -14.24
C THR A 143 7.77 -0.54 -12.82
N ILE A 144 8.65 -0.40 -11.83
CA ILE A 144 8.28 -0.48 -10.42
C ILE A 144 8.02 0.93 -9.87
N GLU A 145 6.77 1.19 -9.51
CA GLU A 145 6.38 2.46 -8.88
C GLU A 145 6.80 2.47 -7.40
N THR A 146 6.44 1.43 -6.64
CA THR A 146 6.78 1.33 -5.21
C THR A 146 7.35 -0.04 -4.88
N LEU A 147 8.53 -0.07 -4.27
CA LEU A 147 9.03 -1.24 -3.54
C LEU A 147 8.63 -1.09 -2.08
N MET A 148 7.82 -2.01 -1.58
CA MET A 148 7.26 -1.93 -0.24
C MET A 148 7.57 -3.17 0.61
N SER A 149 7.66 -2.94 1.91
CA SER A 149 7.63 -4.01 2.92
C SER A 149 6.68 -3.63 4.05
N HIS A 150 6.53 -4.46 5.08
CA HIS A 150 5.63 -4.22 6.20
C HIS A 150 6.32 -4.51 7.53
N LEU A 151 6.26 -3.56 8.46
CA LEU A 151 6.74 -3.78 9.82
C LEU A 151 5.85 -4.80 10.54
N ALA A 152 6.48 -5.77 11.20
CA ALA A 152 5.79 -6.82 11.95
C ALA A 152 5.34 -6.36 13.34
N CYS A 153 6.17 -5.53 14.00
CA CYS A 153 6.04 -5.16 15.42
C CYS A 153 6.09 -3.63 15.61
N ALA A 154 5.46 -2.87 14.71
CA ALA A 154 5.56 -1.40 14.71
C ALA A 154 4.93 -0.75 15.95
N ASP A 155 4.02 -1.45 16.62
CA ASP A 155 3.32 -1.09 17.85
C ASP A 155 4.06 -1.54 19.12
N GLU A 156 5.23 -2.15 18.98
CA GLU A 156 6.08 -2.63 20.08
C GLU A 156 7.50 -2.07 19.98
N ASP A 157 8.19 -1.96 21.11
CA ASP A 157 9.64 -1.70 21.13
C ASP A 157 10.40 -3.00 20.82
N SER A 158 10.56 -3.27 19.53
CA SER A 158 11.16 -4.50 19.01
C SER A 158 12.38 -4.21 18.15
N SER A 159 13.44 -5.01 18.34
CA SER A 159 14.65 -4.99 17.49
C SER A 159 14.37 -5.37 16.03
N MET A 160 13.20 -5.96 15.74
CA MET A 160 12.75 -6.21 14.37
C MET A 160 12.52 -4.92 13.58
N ASN A 161 12.04 -3.85 14.21
CA ASN A 161 11.74 -2.59 13.53
C ASN A 161 12.99 -2.01 12.81
N PRO A 162 14.13 -1.78 13.50
CA PRO A 162 15.34 -1.30 12.82
C PRO A 162 15.91 -2.35 11.85
N ALA A 163 15.78 -3.65 12.12
CA ALA A 163 16.27 -4.69 11.20
C ALA A 163 15.50 -4.67 9.85
N GLN A 164 14.16 -4.62 9.90
CA GLN A 164 13.31 -4.53 8.72
C GLN A 164 13.54 -3.24 7.93
N ARG A 165 13.77 -2.13 8.63
CA ARG A 165 14.13 -0.83 8.02
C ARG A 165 15.46 -0.91 7.27
N THR A 166 16.50 -1.46 7.89
CA THR A 166 17.81 -1.63 7.26
C THR A 166 17.71 -2.52 6.03
N ALA A 167 17.05 -3.67 6.13
CA ALA A 167 16.87 -4.59 5.01
C ALA A 167 16.16 -3.95 3.81
N LEU A 168 15.13 -3.13 4.02
CA LEU A 168 14.49 -2.40 2.92
C LEU A 168 15.41 -1.31 2.34
N HIS A 169 16.13 -0.58 3.20
CA HIS A 169 17.06 0.45 2.75
C HIS A 169 18.17 -0.16 1.86
N GLU A 170 18.69 -1.34 2.19
CA GLU A 170 19.73 -2.02 1.40
C GLU A 170 19.28 -2.38 -0.03
N LEU A 171 17.98 -2.33 -0.33
CA LEU A 171 17.42 -2.52 -1.68
C LEU A 171 17.30 -1.22 -2.47
N ARG A 172 17.50 -0.05 -1.84
CA ARG A 172 17.43 1.26 -2.49
C ARG A 172 18.42 1.32 -3.66
N GLY A 173 17.94 1.74 -4.82
CA GLY A 173 18.76 1.89 -6.03
C GLY A 173 19.15 0.57 -6.72
N ARG A 174 18.70 -0.59 -6.23
CA ARG A 174 19.05 -1.90 -6.80
C ARG A 174 17.93 -2.54 -7.64
N THR A 175 16.72 -2.01 -7.57
CA THR A 175 15.52 -2.64 -8.18
C THR A 175 14.85 -1.80 -9.26
N GLY A 176 15.36 -0.58 -9.52
CA GLY A 176 14.69 0.39 -10.41
C GLY A 176 13.40 0.99 -9.84
N ALA A 177 13.02 0.67 -8.59
CA ALA A 177 11.84 1.22 -7.94
C ALA A 177 11.96 2.73 -7.72
N ARG A 178 10.87 3.46 -8.01
CA ARG A 178 10.82 4.93 -7.87
C ARG A 178 10.64 5.38 -6.42
N ARG A 179 9.90 4.61 -5.61
CA ARG A 179 9.58 4.90 -4.21
C ARG A 179 9.83 3.68 -3.33
N LEU A 180 10.23 3.92 -2.08
CA LEU A 180 10.25 2.94 -1.00
C LEU A 180 9.13 3.21 0.00
N SER A 181 8.55 2.14 0.55
CA SER A 181 7.43 2.26 1.49
C SER A 181 7.47 1.17 2.56
N LEU A 182 7.53 1.56 3.83
CA LEU A 182 7.59 0.62 4.96
C LEU A 182 6.44 0.82 5.94
N ALA A 183 6.34 2.03 6.49
CA ALA A 183 5.46 2.36 7.61
C ALA A 183 3.97 2.07 7.33
N ASN A 184 3.36 1.31 8.24
CA ASN A 184 1.92 1.27 8.46
C ASN A 184 1.52 2.37 9.47
N SER A 185 0.30 2.36 10.01
CA SER A 185 -0.16 3.35 10.99
C SER A 185 0.81 3.54 12.17
N ALA A 186 1.18 2.44 12.85
CA ALA A 186 2.10 2.48 13.99
C ALA A 186 3.53 2.85 13.56
N GLY A 187 3.95 2.39 12.38
CA GLY A 187 5.27 2.69 11.83
C GLY A 187 5.50 4.19 11.58
N ILE A 188 4.45 4.97 11.33
CA ILE A 188 4.56 6.44 11.20
C ILE A 188 4.98 7.08 12.52
N ALA A 189 4.55 6.51 13.66
CA ALA A 189 4.88 7.01 14.99
C ALA A 189 6.33 6.67 15.43
N LEU A 190 6.99 5.71 14.76
CA LEU A 190 8.40 5.38 15.02
C LEU A 190 9.39 6.47 14.54
N GLY A 191 8.92 7.42 13.72
CA GLY A 191 9.70 8.56 13.26
C GLY A 191 10.06 8.54 11.78
N SER A 192 10.66 9.63 11.31
CA SER A 192 10.90 9.90 9.88
C SER A 192 11.77 8.86 9.17
N ASP A 193 12.63 8.15 9.91
CA ASP A 193 13.50 7.11 9.36
C ASP A 193 12.73 5.90 8.78
N TYR A 194 11.47 5.73 9.17
CA TYR A 194 10.59 4.65 8.70
C TYR A 194 9.65 5.10 7.57
N ALA A 195 9.57 6.40 7.30
CA ALA A 195 8.62 6.97 6.34
C ALA A 195 9.04 6.71 4.88
N PHE A 196 10.35 6.70 4.62
CA PHE A 196 10.92 6.61 3.27
C PHE A 196 10.26 7.63 2.31
N ASP A 197 9.61 7.15 1.25
CA ASP A 197 9.02 8.00 0.21
C ASP A 197 7.48 7.99 0.27
N LEU A 198 6.89 6.95 0.88
CA LEU A 198 5.44 6.75 1.00
C LEU A 198 5.08 5.95 2.26
N THR A 199 4.13 6.43 3.05
CA THR A 199 3.55 5.70 4.19
C THR A 199 2.16 5.17 3.87
N ARG A 200 1.73 4.11 4.56
CA ARG A 200 0.47 3.40 4.27
C ARG A 200 -0.39 3.24 5.53
N PRO A 201 -0.88 4.34 6.13
CA PRO A 201 -1.79 4.25 7.26
C PRO A 201 -3.10 3.56 6.88
N GLY A 202 -3.63 2.80 7.83
CA GLY A 202 -4.93 2.12 7.72
C GLY A 202 -5.76 2.41 8.97
N LEU A 203 -5.52 1.65 10.05
CA LEU A 203 -6.27 1.77 11.30
C LEU A 203 -6.36 3.22 11.84
N ALA A 204 -5.26 3.96 11.86
CA ALA A 204 -5.21 5.33 12.39
C ALA A 204 -6.00 6.35 11.55
N LEU A 205 -6.35 6.03 10.29
CA LEU A 205 -7.29 6.87 9.52
C LEU A 205 -8.63 6.98 10.24
N TYR A 206 -9.01 5.91 10.94
CA TYR A 206 -10.31 5.74 11.58
C TYR A 206 -10.27 6.00 13.11
N GLY A 207 -9.17 6.57 13.62
CA GLY A 207 -9.03 6.94 15.02
C GLY A 207 -8.58 5.81 15.96
N GLY A 208 -8.04 4.72 15.42
CA GLY A 208 -7.31 3.71 16.20
C GLY A 208 -5.81 3.88 16.15
#